data_AF-A0A8H4H786-F1
#
_entry.id   AF-A0A8H4H786-F1
#
_cell.length_a   1.000
_cell.length_b   1.000
_cell.length_c   1.000
_cell.angle_alpha   90.00
_cell.angle_beta   90.00
_cell.angle_gamma   90.00
#
_symmetry.space_group_name_H-M   'P 1'
#
loop_
_entity.id
_entity.type
_entity.pdbx_description
1 polymer ?
#
loop_
_entity_poly.entity_id
_entity_poly.type
_entity_poly.pdbx_seq_one_letter_code
_entity_poly.pdbx_strand_id
1 'polypeptide(L)'
;MDKLTLYILTFNCARNPIDIDLFASHFFHALPHTVPSAPHLIALSLQELAPIAYAFLGGSYLTLYFTSFRQAVNRAAASRWEDAQYVSVVEDNVGMTGLMVFARSDVVGRIAGL
;
A
#
# COMPACT_ATOMS: atom_id res chain seq x y z
N MET A 1 23.00 -5.23 -13.78
CA MET A 1 22.22 -4.06 -13.32
C MET A 1 20.99 -4.62 -12.66
N ASP A 2 20.90 -4.52 -11.33
CA ASP A 2 19.76 -5.09 -10.59
C ASP A 2 18.49 -4.36 -11.00
N LYS A 3 17.44 -5.12 -11.33
CA LYS A 3 16.17 -4.56 -11.80
C LYS A 3 15.32 -4.17 -10.59
N LEU A 4 14.95 -2.90 -10.50
CA LEU A 4 13.92 -2.44 -9.58
C LEU A 4 12.56 -2.96 -10.06
N THR A 5 11.78 -3.52 -9.14
CA THR A 5 10.43 -4.06 -9.43
C THR A 5 9.39 -3.26 -8.67
N LEU A 6 8.30 -2.94 -9.36
CA LEU A 6 7.22 -2.10 -8.84
C LEU A 6 5.90 -2.85 -9.02
N TYR A 7 5.08 -2.86 -7.97
CA TYR A 7 3.70 -3.32 -8.02
C TYR A 7 2.76 -2.14 -7.83
N ILE A 8 1.89 -1.89 -8.81
CA ILE A 8 0.93 -0.78 -8.78
C ILE A 8 -0.47 -1.38 -8.67
N LEU A 9 -1.20 -0.96 -7.64
CA LEU A 9 -2.61 -1.30 -7.46
C LEU A 9 -3.42 0.00 -7.48
N THR A 10 -4.47 0.02 -8.29
CA THR A 10 -5.51 1.05 -8.22
C THR A 10 -6.77 0.45 -7.65
N PHE A 11 -7.40 1.13 -6.69
CA PHE A 11 -8.60 0.64 -6.04
C PHE A 11 -9.53 1.79 -5.65
N ASN A 12 -10.78 1.71 -6.10
CA ASN A 12 -11.84 2.57 -5.62
C ASN A 12 -12.40 1.98 -4.32
N CYS A 13 -12.24 2.70 -3.21
CA CYS A 13 -12.63 2.27 -1.87
C CYS A 13 -14.13 2.41 -1.60
N ALA A 14 -14.88 2.99 -2.54
CA ALA A 14 -16.33 3.22 -2.47
C ALA A 14 -16.79 3.88 -1.16
N ARG A 15 -15.94 4.71 -0.55
CA ARG A 15 -16.18 5.43 0.72
C ARG A 15 -16.40 4.50 1.91
N ASN A 16 -15.84 3.28 1.86
CA ASN A 16 -15.92 2.31 2.93
C ASN A 16 -14.56 2.10 3.63
N PRO A 17 -14.57 1.76 4.94
CA PRO A 17 -13.47 1.06 5.57
C PRO A 17 -13.11 -0.21 4.77
N ILE A 18 -11.83 -0.54 4.70
CA ILE A 18 -11.44 -1.82 4.13
C ILE A 18 -11.59 -2.94 5.16
N ASP A 19 -11.95 -4.13 4.70
CA ASP A 19 -11.68 -5.37 5.41
C ASP A 19 -10.22 -5.75 5.13
N ILE A 20 -9.39 -5.75 6.18
CA ILE A 20 -7.94 -5.98 6.07
C ILE A 20 -7.65 -7.39 5.55
N ASP A 21 -8.39 -8.39 6.02
CA ASP A 21 -8.17 -9.79 5.65
C ASP A 21 -8.60 -10.05 4.20
N LEU A 22 -9.78 -9.54 3.83
CA LEU A 22 -10.29 -9.68 2.47
C LEU A 22 -9.38 -8.95 1.48
N PHE A 23 -8.98 -7.71 1.78
CA PHE A 23 -8.10 -6.94 0.90
C PHE A 23 -6.72 -7.62 0.77
N ALA A 24 -6.15 -8.09 1.88
CA ALA A 24 -4.85 -8.76 1.88
C ALA A 24 -4.86 -10.06 1.07
N SER A 25 -5.92 -10.86 1.17
CA SER A 25 -6.02 -12.13 0.43
C SER A 25 -6.03 -11.92 -1.09
N HIS A 26 -6.62 -10.82 -1.56
CA HIS A 26 -6.70 -10.49 -2.98
C HIS A 26 -5.55 -9.61 -3.50
N PHE A 27 -4.73 -9.04 -2.62
CA PHE A 27 -3.78 -7.99 -2.95
C PHE A 27 -2.83 -8.35 -4.09
N PHE A 28 -2.26 -9.56 -4.09
CA PHE A 28 -1.29 -10.01 -5.10
C PHE A 28 -1.86 -10.96 -6.15
N HIS A 29 -3.20 -11.04 -6.30
CA HIS A 29 -3.83 -11.98 -7.24
C HIS A 29 -3.39 -11.77 -8.70
N ALA A 30 -3.11 -10.53 -9.11
CA ALA A 30 -2.63 -10.23 -10.45
C ALA A 30 -1.15 -10.59 -10.67
N LEU A 31 -0.39 -10.89 -9.61
CA LEU A 31 1.03 -11.21 -9.68
C LEU A 31 1.22 -12.74 -9.78
N PRO A 32 1.76 -13.29 -10.89
CA PRO A 32 1.92 -14.74 -11.06
C PRO A 32 2.76 -15.38 -9.95
N HIS A 33 2.37 -16.56 -9.45
CA HIS A 33 3.12 -17.28 -8.41
C HIS A 33 4.56 -17.64 -8.80
N THR A 34 4.88 -17.59 -10.10
CA THR A 34 6.25 -17.76 -10.62
C THR A 34 7.19 -16.61 -10.28
N VAL A 35 6.69 -15.48 -9.80
CA VAL A 35 7.51 -14.34 -9.36
C VAL A 35 8.18 -14.68 -8.02
N PRO A 36 9.52 -14.84 -7.99
CA PRO A 36 10.21 -15.47 -6.87
C PRO A 36 10.45 -14.52 -5.68
N SER A 37 10.35 -13.21 -5.89
CA SER A 37 10.64 -12.20 -4.87
C SER A 37 9.53 -11.16 -4.79
N ALA A 38 9.35 -10.62 -3.58
CA ALA A 38 8.46 -9.51 -3.36
C ALA A 38 8.92 -8.27 -4.16
N PRO A 39 8.00 -7.44 -4.69
CA PRO A 39 8.34 -6.16 -5.31
C PRO A 39 9.25 -5.29 -4.42
N HIS A 40 10.13 -4.50 -5.03
CA HIS A 40 10.94 -3.56 -4.26
C HIS A 40 10.08 -2.37 -3.78
N LEU A 41 9.14 -1.95 -4.63
CA LEU A 41 8.20 -0.87 -4.34
C LEU A 41 6.76 -1.34 -4.57
N ILE A 42 5.84 -0.82 -3.76
CA ILE A 42 4.40 -0.93 -3.94
C ILE A 42 3.81 0.47 -4.00
N ALA A 43 2.95 0.74 -4.97
CA ALA A 43 2.17 1.97 -5.06
C ALA A 43 0.67 1.65 -5.03
N LEU A 44 -0.05 2.25 -4.08
CA LEU A 44 -1.51 2.21 -3.98
C LEU A 44 -2.07 3.54 -4.44
N SER A 45 -2.79 3.51 -5.56
CA SER A 45 -3.62 4.64 -6.03
C SER A 45 -5.05 4.39 -5.57
N LEU A 46 -5.50 5.13 -4.57
CA LEU A 46 -6.77 4.91 -3.90
C LEU A 46 -7.75 6.04 -4.26
N GLN A 47 -8.98 5.69 -4.60
CA GLN A 47 -10.05 6.67 -4.87
C GLN A 47 -11.23 6.45 -3.92
N GLU A 48 -12.02 7.51 -3.70
CA GLU A 48 -13.19 7.49 -2.81
C GLU A 48 -12.84 7.01 -1.39
N LEU A 49 -11.79 7.59 -0.79
CA LEU A 49 -11.37 7.28 0.58
C LEU A 49 -12.50 7.49 1.61
N ALA A 50 -12.41 6.77 2.72
CA ALA A 50 -13.27 6.90 3.89
C ALA A 50 -12.47 7.37 5.13
N PRO A 51 -13.14 7.92 6.17
CA PRO A 51 -14.51 8.41 6.19
C PRO A 51 -14.67 9.70 5.36
N ILE A 52 -15.83 9.91 4.72
CA ILE A 52 -16.05 11.00 3.73
C ILE A 52 -15.58 12.37 4.26
N ALA A 53 -16.06 12.80 5.42
CA ALA A 53 -15.73 14.12 5.96
C ALA A 53 -14.23 14.28 6.23
N TYR A 54 -13.57 13.23 6.75
CA TYR A 54 -12.15 13.24 7.06
C TYR A 54 -11.27 13.13 5.82
N ALA A 55 -11.73 12.45 4.76
CA ALA A 55 -11.03 12.42 3.49
C ALA A 55 -10.88 13.81 2.86
N PHE A 56 -11.87 14.70 3.04
CA PHE A 56 -11.74 16.09 2.60
C PHE A 56 -10.82 16.95 3.48
N LEU A 57 -10.65 16.62 4.76
CA LEU A 57 -9.75 17.33 5.67
C LEU A 57 -8.28 16.86 5.52
N GLY A 58 -8.07 15.59 5.20
CA GLY A 58 -6.74 15.00 5.01
C GLY A 58 -5.90 14.95 6.29
N GLY A 59 -4.59 14.79 6.13
CA GLY A 59 -3.62 14.79 7.22
C GLY A 59 -3.91 13.73 8.28
N SER A 60 -3.78 14.09 9.57
CA SER A 60 -3.91 13.14 10.69
C SER A 60 -5.30 12.51 10.81
N TYR A 61 -6.33 13.08 10.17
CA TYR A 61 -7.68 12.50 10.17
C TYR A 61 -7.76 11.20 9.35
N LEU A 62 -6.82 10.96 8.43
CA LEU A 62 -6.73 9.73 7.64
C LEU A 62 -5.73 8.70 8.19
N THR A 63 -5.01 9.01 9.27
CA THR A 63 -3.98 8.11 9.82
C THR A 63 -4.51 6.71 10.09
N LEU A 64 -5.70 6.57 10.69
CA LEU A 64 -6.29 5.25 10.96
C LEU A 64 -6.69 4.53 9.67
N TYR A 65 -7.15 5.26 8.66
CA TYR A 65 -7.54 4.69 7.37
C TYR A 65 -6.33 4.14 6.62
N PHE A 66 -5.26 4.93 6.51
CA PHE A 66 -4.00 4.49 5.93
C PHE A 66 -3.35 3.37 6.75
N THR A 67 -3.51 3.37 8.08
CA THR A 67 -3.06 2.26 8.93
C THR A 67 -3.68 0.92 8.52
N SER A 68 -4.97 0.89 8.18
CA SER A 68 -5.60 -0.34 7.68
C SER A 68 -4.97 -0.84 6.38
N PHE A 69 -4.67 0.06 5.43
CA PHE A 69 -3.96 -0.31 4.19
C PHE A 69 -2.55 -0.81 4.46
N ARG A 70 -1.79 -0.16 5.36
CA ARG A 70 -0.47 -0.65 5.78
C ARG A 70 -0.54 -2.07 6.33
N GLN A 71 -1.52 -2.34 7.19
CA GLN A 71 -1.74 -3.68 7.75
C GLN A 71 -2.09 -4.70 6.66
N ALA A 72 -2.94 -4.33 5.70
CA ALA A 72 -3.31 -5.21 4.59
C ALA A 72 -2.11 -5.54 3.68
N VAL A 73 -1.27 -4.54 3.34
CA VAL A 73 -0.03 -4.74 2.57
C VAL A 73 0.92 -5.67 3.30
N ASN A 74 1.16 -5.43 4.59
CA ASN A 74 2.05 -6.28 5.39
C ASN A 74 1.53 -7.72 5.51
N ARG A 75 0.21 -7.90 5.72
CA ARG A 75 -0.42 -9.23 5.77
C ARG A 75 -0.34 -9.95 4.43
N ALA A 76 -0.59 -9.26 3.33
CA ALA A 76 -0.48 -9.81 1.97
C ALA A 76 0.97 -10.20 1.61
N ALA A 77 1.95 -9.40 2.05
CA ALA A 77 3.36 -9.69 1.80
C ALA A 77 3.80 -10.93 2.58
N ALA A 78 3.50 -10.97 3.88
CA ALA A 78 3.85 -12.08 4.77
C ALA A 78 3.17 -13.41 4.38
N SER A 79 1.99 -13.37 3.74
CA SER A 79 1.31 -14.59 3.28
C SER A 79 1.95 -15.22 2.05
N ARG A 80 2.82 -14.49 1.33
CA ARG A 80 3.41 -14.92 0.07
C ARG A 80 4.93 -15.03 0.09
N TRP A 81 5.60 -14.22 0.92
CA TRP A 81 7.06 -14.21 1.06
C TRP A 81 7.44 -14.06 2.53
N GLU A 82 8.29 -14.96 3.01
CA GLU A 82 8.67 -15.07 4.43
C GLU A 82 9.39 -13.81 4.95
N ASP A 83 10.28 -13.22 4.14
CA ASP A 83 11.12 -12.10 4.54
C ASP A 83 10.63 -10.72 4.05
N ALA A 84 9.43 -10.65 3.46
CA ALA A 84 8.95 -9.41 2.87
C ALA A 84 8.36 -8.45 3.92
N GLN A 85 9.13 -7.44 4.29
CA GLN A 85 8.68 -6.34 5.14
C GLN A 85 8.67 -5.02 4.37
N TYR A 86 7.60 -4.24 4.53
CA TYR A 86 7.42 -2.97 3.84
C TYR A 86 7.33 -1.80 4.83
N VAL A 87 7.94 -0.68 4.44
CA VAL A 87 7.88 0.61 5.12
C VAL A 87 7.08 1.56 4.25
N SER A 88 6.09 2.24 4.84
CA SER A 88 5.36 3.32 4.17
C SER A 88 6.28 4.54 4.06
N VAL A 89 6.55 4.99 2.84
CA VAL A 89 7.46 6.11 2.55
C VAL A 89 6.70 7.36 2.08
N VAL A 90 5.49 7.19 1.57
CA VAL A 90 4.58 8.28 1.20
C VAL A 90 3.17 7.89 1.61
N GLU A 91 2.47 8.79 2.31
CA GLU A 91 1.03 8.75 2.54
C GLU A 91 0.51 10.16 2.32
N ASP A 92 -0.15 10.39 1.19
CA ASP A 92 -0.66 11.72 0.83
C ASP A 92 -2.02 11.61 0.16
N ASN A 93 -2.81 12.68 0.23
CA ASN A 93 -4.12 12.73 -0.38
C ASN A 93 -4.50 14.15 -0.86
N VAL A 94 -5.26 14.19 -1.95
CA VAL A 94 -5.95 15.40 -2.40
C VAL A 94 -7.44 15.07 -2.50
N GLY A 95 -8.22 15.64 -1.59
CA GLY A 95 -9.62 15.24 -1.39
C GLY A 95 -9.71 13.74 -1.13
N MET A 96 -10.60 13.04 -1.85
CA MET A 96 -10.81 11.60 -1.69
C MET A 96 -9.91 10.72 -2.57
N THR A 97 -8.81 11.26 -3.09
CA THR A 97 -7.80 10.50 -3.84
C THR A 97 -6.53 10.45 -3.02
N GLY A 98 -6.07 9.24 -2.70
CA GLY A 98 -4.87 9.00 -1.91
C GLY A 98 -3.80 8.26 -2.70
N LEU A 99 -2.55 8.53 -2.36
CA LEU A 99 -1.38 7.79 -2.81
C LEU A 99 -0.64 7.25 -1.59
N MET A 100 -0.43 5.94 -1.56
CA MET A 100 0.49 5.32 -0.61
C MET A 100 1.63 4.65 -1.37
N VAL A 101 2.86 4.91 -0.95
CA VAL A 101 4.05 4.24 -1.49
C VAL A 101 4.74 3.49 -0.38
N PHE A 102 5.08 2.24 -0.65
CA PHE A 102 5.82 1.38 0.25
C PHE A 102 7.13 0.95 -0.39
N ALA A 103 8.17 0.89 0.42
CA ALA A 103 9.47 0.35 0.05
C ALA A 103 9.76 -0.90 0.87
N ARG A 104 10.33 -1.93 0.24
CA ARG A 104 10.83 -3.09 0.97
C ARG A 104 11.96 -2.64 1.91
N SER A 105 12.03 -3.22 3.11
CA SER A 105 12.92 -2.77 4.19
C SER A 105 14.40 -2.74 3.81
N ASP A 106 14.85 -3.60 2.91
CA ASP A 106 16.23 -3.68 2.42
C ASP A 106 16.59 -2.60 1.39
N VAL A 107 15.60 -1.93 0.79
CA VAL A 107 15.83 -0.86 -0.21
C VAL A 107 15.43 0.53 0.26
N VAL A 108 14.75 0.67 1.42
CA VAL A 108 14.29 1.97 1.94
C VAL A 108 15.44 2.98 2.10
N GLY A 109 16.61 2.53 2.55
CA GLY A 109 17.80 3.38 2.72
C GLY A 109 18.41 3.91 1.41
N ARG A 110 17.88 3.50 0.25
CA ARG A 110 18.28 4.00 -1.08
C ARG A 110 17.37 5.11 -1.61
N ILE A 111 16.29 5.43 -0.89
CA ILE A 111 15.36 6.50 -1.28
C ILE A 111 15.89 7.82 -0.71
N ALA A 112 16.15 8.79 -1.58
CA ALA A 112 16.58 10.12 -1.16
C ALA A 112 15.37 10.98 -0.72
N GLY A 113 15.56 11.85 0.26
CA GLY A 113 14.54 12.81 0.70
C GLY A 113 13.53 12.28 1.73
N LEU A 114 13.77 11.10 2.30
CA LEU A 114 13.11 10.61 3.51
C LEU A 114 13.78 11.16 4.78
#